data_AF-A0A2M8NCJ4-F1
#
_entry.id   AF-A0A2M8NCJ4-F1
#
_cell.length_a   1.000
_cell.length_b   1.000
_cell.length_c   1.000
_cell.angle_alpha   90.00
_cell.angle_beta   90.00
_cell.angle_gamma   90.00
#
_symmetry.space_group_name_H-M   'P 1'
#
loop_
_entity.id
_entity.type
_entity.pdbx_description
1 polymer ?
#
loop_
_entity_poly.entity_id
_entity_poly.type
_entity_poly.pdbx_seq_one_letter_code
_entity_poly.pdbx_strand_id
1 'polypeptide(L)'
;MSLEGIVVSSIMAGVFLLWLMLPFIYHKAEAPIDAPVTRQRERLHVYYQRVLRNLHDIDEDYATGKLSEAEYIPEREAWVQRGIQTLKALDELNEEHLIAPEEADDAAIDEIIEQVLHKG
;
A
#
# COMPACT_ATOMS: atom_id res chain seq x y z
N MET A 1 -24.27 -30.15 44.84
CA MET A 1 -23.59 -28.93 44.38
C MET A 1 -24.51 -27.75 44.65
N SER A 2 -24.03 -26.69 45.30
CA SER A 2 -24.90 -25.56 45.67
C SER A 2 -25.39 -24.84 44.41
N LEU A 3 -26.70 -24.69 44.26
CA LEU A 3 -27.36 -23.98 43.16
C LEU A 3 -26.77 -22.57 42.97
N GLU A 4 -26.40 -21.94 44.08
CA GLU A 4 -25.75 -20.62 44.13
C GLU A 4 -24.38 -20.61 43.43
N GLY A 5 -23.61 -21.70 43.58
CA GLY A 5 -22.30 -21.84 42.93
C GLY A 5 -22.42 -21.94 41.41
N ILE A 6 -23.46 -22.63 40.92
CA ILE A 6 -23.71 -22.79 39.48
C ILE A 6 -24.14 -21.46 38.85
N VAL A 7 -24.96 -20.67 39.56
CA VAL A 7 -25.41 -19.36 39.08
C VAL A 7 -24.23 -18.39 38.99
N VAL A 8 -23.41 -18.31 40.04
CA VAL A 8 -22.24 -17.43 40.07
C VAL A 8 -21.22 -17.83 39.00
N SER A 9 -20.92 -19.12 38.84
CA SER A 9 -19.99 -19.58 37.79
C SER A 9 -20.51 -19.28 36.39
N SER A 10 -21.82 -19.38 36.18
CA SER A 10 -22.45 -19.11 34.87
C SER A 10 -22.39 -17.63 34.50
N ILE A 11 -22.64 -16.74 35.46
CA ILE A 11 -22.53 -15.29 35.25
C ILE A 11 -21.08 -14.90 34.94
N MET A 12 -20.12 -15.44 35.70
CA MET A 12 -18.70 -15.15 35.51
C MET A 12 -18.18 -15.64 34.16
N ALA A 13 -18.62 -16.84 33.73
CA ALA A 13 -18.33 -17.36 32.39
C ALA A 13 -18.94 -16.48 31.28
N GLY A 14 -20.16 -16.00 31.46
CA GLY A 14 -20.82 -15.10 30.50
C GLY A 14 -20.07 -13.78 30.33
N VAL A 15 -19.65 -13.15 31.43
CA VAL A 15 -18.84 -11.91 31.38
C VAL A 15 -17.50 -12.14 30.69
N PHE A 16 -16.83 -13.27 30.98
CA PHE A 16 -15.57 -13.62 30.32
C PHE A 16 -15.74 -13.83 28.81
N LEU A 17 -16.81 -14.50 28.40
CA LEU A 17 -17.14 -14.67 26.98
C LEU A 17 -17.46 -13.34 26.30
N LEU A 18 -18.18 -12.44 26.97
CA LEU A 18 -18.44 -11.09 26.45
C LEU A 18 -17.15 -10.28 26.32
N TRP A 19 -16.24 -10.39 27.29
CA TRP A 19 -14.93 -9.74 27.24
C TRP A 19 -14.05 -10.28 26.11
N LEU A 20 -14.11 -11.59 25.84
CA LEU A 20 -13.43 -12.24 24.71
C LEU A 20 -13.99 -11.79 23.35
N MET A 21 -15.29 -11.52 23.28
CA MET A 21 -15.98 -11.08 22.05
C MET A 21 -15.87 -9.58 21.81
N LEU A 22 -15.52 -8.79 22.84
CA LEU A 22 -15.33 -7.35 22.76
C LEU A 22 -14.33 -6.93 21.66
N PRO A 23 -13.10 -7.48 21.57
CA PRO A 23 -12.18 -7.10 20.50
C PRO A 23 -12.77 -7.39 19.11
N PHE A 24 -13.56 -8.46 18.94
CA PHE A 24 -14.10 -8.83 17.64
C PHE A 24 -15.21 -7.88 17.15
N ILE A 25 -15.97 -7.28 18.07
CA ILE A 25 -17.06 -6.34 17.76
C ILE A 25 -16.52 -4.91 17.60
N TYR A 26 -15.47 -4.56 18.34
CA TYR A 26 -14.81 -3.26 18.28
C TYR A 26 -13.65 -3.17 17.28
N HIS A 27 -13.46 -4.17 16.41
CA HIS A 27 -12.70 -3.98 15.16
C HIS A 27 -13.49 -3.06 14.21
N LYS A 28 -13.64 -1.79 14.60
CA LYS A 28 -13.59 -0.73 13.61
C LYS A 28 -12.22 -0.90 12.96
N ALA A 29 -12.23 -1.22 11.67
CA ALA A 29 -11.04 -1.17 10.86
C ALA A 29 -10.53 0.28 10.87
N GLU A 30 -9.79 0.65 11.91
CA GLU A 30 -8.69 1.60 11.75
C GLU A 30 -7.75 0.89 10.78
N ALA A 31 -7.95 1.16 9.49
CA ALA A 31 -6.94 0.84 8.52
C ALA A 31 -5.67 1.51 9.07
N PRO A 32 -4.58 0.74 9.30
CA PRO A 32 -3.31 1.36 9.67
C PRO A 32 -3.07 2.50 8.70
N ILE A 33 -2.66 3.67 9.20
CA ILE A 33 -2.38 4.84 8.36
C ILE A 33 -1.41 4.46 7.21
N ASP A 34 -0.56 3.45 7.44
CA ASP A 34 0.37 2.88 6.46
C ASP A 34 -0.19 1.78 5.53
N ALA A 35 -1.38 1.24 5.79
CA ALA A 35 -1.97 0.16 4.98
C ALA A 35 -2.22 0.55 3.51
N PRO A 36 -2.71 1.77 3.17
CA PRO A 36 -2.83 2.18 1.76
C PRO A 36 -1.47 2.41 1.11
N VAL A 37 -0.53 3.08 1.79
CA VAL A 37 0.82 3.38 1.27
C VAL A 37 1.63 2.10 1.03
N THR A 38 1.61 1.16 1.98
CA THR A 38 2.28 -0.13 1.87
C THR A 38 1.75 -0.93 0.68
N ARG A 39 0.42 -0.97 0.50
CA ARG A 39 -0.20 -1.63 -0.66
C ARG A 39 0.14 -0.96 -1.98
N GLN A 40 0.23 0.37 -2.02
CA GLN A 40 0.65 1.10 -3.23
C GLN A 40 2.11 0.76 -3.56
N ARG A 41 3.01 0.80 -2.57
CA ARG A 41 4.43 0.41 -2.74
C ARG A 41 4.57 -1.01 -3.29
N GLU A 42 3.86 -1.99 -2.70
CA GLU A 42 3.86 -3.37 -3.18
C GLU A 42 3.42 -3.48 -4.64
N ARG A 43 2.37 -2.77 -5.03
CA ARG A 43 1.88 -2.75 -6.42
C ARG A 43 2.92 -2.17 -7.38
N LEU A 44 3.58 -1.07 -7.01
CA LEU A 44 4.63 -0.47 -7.82
C LEU A 44 5.83 -1.43 -7.96
N HIS A 45 6.22 -2.15 -6.90
CA HIS A 45 7.27 -3.18 -6.99
C HIS A 45 6.90 -4.32 -7.94
N VAL A 46 5.67 -4.84 -7.86
CA VAL A 46 5.19 -5.89 -8.78
C VAL A 46 5.21 -5.39 -10.23
N TYR A 47 4.79 -4.14 -10.45
CA TYR A 47 4.84 -3.53 -11.78
C TYR A 47 6.28 -3.36 -12.29
N TYR A 48 7.20 -2.90 -11.44
CA TYR A 48 8.62 -2.78 -11.78
C TYR A 48 9.24 -4.13 -12.18
N GLN A 49 8.95 -5.20 -11.43
CA GLN A 49 9.40 -6.55 -11.80
C GLN A 49 8.88 -6.99 -13.16
N ARG A 50 7.63 -6.62 -13.50
CA ARG A 50 7.06 -6.91 -14.82
C ARG A 50 7.76 -6.14 -15.93
N VAL A 51 8.09 -4.87 -15.71
CA VAL A 51 8.86 -4.07 -16.66
C VAL A 51 10.21 -4.71 -16.94
N LEU A 52 10.93 -5.15 -15.89
CA LEU A 52 12.23 -5.81 -16.05
C LEU A 52 12.13 -7.12 -16.83
N ARG A 53 11.09 -7.92 -16.56
CA ARG A 53 10.85 -9.16 -17.31
C ARG A 53 10.61 -8.87 -18.78
N ASN A 54 9.73 -7.93 -19.09
CA ASN A 54 9.43 -7.59 -20.48
C ASN A 54 10.66 -7.02 -21.21
N LEU A 55 11.48 -6.22 -20.52
CA LEU A 55 12.73 -5.72 -21.09
C LEU A 55 13.68 -6.87 -21.42
N HIS A 56 13.82 -7.84 -20.51
CA HIS A 56 14.62 -9.04 -20.74
C HIS A 56 14.10 -9.87 -21.92
N ASP A 57 12.79 -10.11 -21.97
CA ASP A 57 12.16 -10.90 -23.04
C ASP A 57 12.38 -10.24 -24.41
N ILE A 58 12.28 -8.91 -24.51
CA ILE A 58 12.53 -8.16 -25.75
C ILE A 58 14.01 -8.22 -26.14
N ASP A 59 14.93 -8.06 -25.18
CA ASP A 59 16.36 -8.19 -25.42
C ASP A 59 16.70 -9.61 -25.91
N GLU A 60 16.04 -10.65 -25.36
CA GLU A 60 16.19 -12.04 -25.81
C GLU A 60 15.61 -12.26 -27.22
N ASP A 61 14.43 -11.73 -27.51
CA ASP A 61 13.80 -11.85 -28.82
C ASP A 61 14.60 -11.14 -29.92
N TYR A 62 15.22 -10.01 -29.60
CA TYR A 62 16.18 -9.36 -30.50
C TYR A 62 17.46 -10.18 -30.67
N ALA A 63 18.05 -10.68 -29.58
CA ALA A 63 19.27 -11.50 -29.63
C ALA A 63 19.09 -12.81 -30.41
N THR A 64 17.89 -13.39 -30.37
CA THR A 64 17.52 -14.61 -31.11
C THR A 64 17.05 -14.32 -32.54
N GLY A 65 16.99 -13.04 -32.95
CA GLY A 65 16.59 -12.63 -34.29
C GLY A 65 15.09 -12.76 -34.57
N LYS A 66 14.25 -12.94 -33.54
CA LYS A 66 12.79 -12.94 -33.66
C LYS A 66 12.22 -11.53 -33.83
N LEU A 67 12.96 -10.52 -33.36
CA LEU A 67 12.58 -9.11 -33.43
C LEU A 67 13.57 -8.35 -34.32
N SER A 68 13.07 -7.49 -35.21
CA SER A 68 13.93 -6.64 -36.03
C SER A 68 14.46 -5.44 -35.24
N GLU A 69 15.59 -4.87 -35.65
CA GLU A 69 16.16 -3.67 -34.99
C GLU A 69 15.19 -2.48 -35.02
N ALA A 70 14.44 -2.33 -36.11
CA ALA A 70 13.46 -1.26 -36.29
C ALA A 70 12.27 -1.35 -35.31
N GLU A 71 11.96 -2.55 -34.81
CA GLU A 71 10.92 -2.81 -33.81
C GLU A 71 11.50 -2.81 -32.39
N TYR A 72 12.70 -3.36 -32.22
CA TYR A 72 13.40 -3.48 -30.94
C TYR A 72 13.66 -2.12 -30.29
N ILE A 73 14.25 -1.17 -31.02
CA ILE A 73 14.64 0.14 -30.46
C ILE A 73 13.44 0.88 -29.84
N PRO A 74 12.32 1.14 -30.57
CA PRO A 74 11.20 1.88 -30.00
C PRO A 74 10.51 1.11 -28.87
N GLU A 75 10.42 -0.22 -28.97
CA GLU A 75 9.77 -1.01 -27.93
C GLU A 75 10.58 -1.01 -26.63
N ARG A 76 11.90 -1.19 -26.74
CA ARG A 76 12.83 -1.13 -25.63
C ARG A 76 12.80 0.24 -24.95
N GLU A 77 12.82 1.32 -25.72
CA GLU A 77 12.74 2.68 -25.17
C GLU A 77 11.44 2.89 -24.38
N ALA A 78 10.31 2.42 -24.91
CA ALA A 78 9.03 2.51 -24.22
C ALA A 78 9.03 1.76 -22.86
N TRP A 79 9.63 0.57 -22.79
CA TRP A 79 9.75 -0.16 -21.54
C TRP A 79 10.72 0.47 -20.55
N VAL A 80 11.84 1.02 -21.03
CA VAL A 80 12.78 1.78 -20.20
C VAL A 80 12.10 3.00 -19.59
N GLN A 81 11.34 3.76 -20.39
CA GLN A 81 10.57 4.92 -19.89
C GLN A 81 9.55 4.52 -18.82
N ARG A 82 8.82 3.41 -19.00
CA ARG A 82 7.90 2.87 -17.98
C ARG A 82 8.64 2.49 -16.70
N GLY A 83 9.84 1.91 -16.81
CA GLY A 83 10.69 1.59 -15.66
C GLY A 83 11.08 2.84 -14.87
N ILE A 84 11.55 3.88 -15.57
CA ILE A 84 11.90 5.18 -14.97
C ILE A 84 10.70 5.80 -14.26
N GLN A 85 9.52 5.81 -14.89
CA GLN A 85 8.30 6.34 -14.30
C GLN A 85 7.89 5.59 -13.03
N THR A 86 8.05 4.26 -13.03
CA THR A 86 7.75 3.43 -11.85
C THR A 86 8.70 3.73 -10.69
N LEU A 87 9.99 3.93 -10.97
CA LEU A 87 10.98 4.27 -9.95
C LEU A 87 10.72 5.66 -9.36
N LYS A 88 10.38 6.65 -10.20
CA LYS A 88 9.99 7.98 -9.71
C LYS A 88 8.79 7.94 -8.78
N ALA A 89 7.76 7.17 -9.13
CA ALA A 89 6.59 7.03 -8.29
C ALA A 89 6.88 6.26 -6.98
N LEU A 90 7.88 5.37 -6.95
CA LEU A 90 8.37 4.75 -5.72
C LEU A 90 9.13 5.76 -4.84
N ASP A 91 9.94 6.62 -5.45
CA ASP A 91 10.67 7.67 -4.73
C ASP A 91 9.71 8.71 -4.13
N GLU A 92 8.73 9.18 -4.89
CA GLU A 92 7.67 10.09 -4.41
C GLU A 92 6.91 9.50 -3.22
N LEU A 93 6.51 8.22 -3.30
CA LEU A 93 5.82 7.53 -2.21
C LEU A 93 6.70 7.36 -0.96
N ASN A 94 8.02 7.25 -1.13
CA ASN A 94 8.96 7.20 -0.02
C ASN A 94 9.17 8.59 0.61
N GLU A 95 9.25 9.64 -0.20
CA GLU A 95 9.38 11.02 0.27
C GLU A 95 8.12 11.48 1.02
N GLU A 96 6.92 11.19 0.50
CA GLU A 96 5.65 11.52 1.18
C GLU A 96 5.53 10.86 2.56
N HIS A 97 6.03 9.62 2.70
CA HIS A 97 6.07 8.93 3.99
C HIS A 97 7.16 9.47 4.93
N LEU A 98 8.26 10.01 4.41
CA LEU A 98 9.32 10.64 5.21
C LEU A 98 8.96 12.07 5.65
N ILE A 99 8.03 12.72 4.96
CA ILE A 99 7.62 14.12 5.21
C ILE A 99 6.37 14.18 6.09
N ALA A 100 5.56 13.12 6.21
CA ALA A 100 4.40 13.08 7.10
C ALA A 100 4.83 13.27 8.57
N PRO A 101 4.54 14.43 9.20
CA PRO A 101 4.79 14.62 10.61
C PRO A 101 3.73 13.86 11.40
N GLU A 102 4.15 13.14 12.44
CA GLU A 102 3.31 12.35 13.35
C GLU A 102 2.26 13.19 14.13
N GLU A 103 2.22 14.51 13.95
CA GLU A 103 1.26 15.41 14.59
C GLU A 103 0.94 16.60 13.67
N ALA A 104 0.01 16.42 12.72
CA ALA A 104 -0.69 17.54 12.12
C ALA A 104 -2.17 17.36 12.42
N ASP A 105 -2.66 18.17 13.36
CA ASP A 105 -4.09 18.37 13.63
C ASP A 105 -4.80 18.60 12.28
N ASP A 106 -5.92 17.93 12.03
CA ASP A 106 -6.63 17.94 10.74
C ASP A 106 -6.88 19.37 10.22
N ALA A 107 -7.01 20.34 11.15
CA ALA A 107 -7.10 21.77 10.86
C ALA A 107 -5.88 22.38 10.16
N ALA A 108 -4.66 21.89 10.44
CA ALA A 108 -3.42 22.34 9.79
C ALA A 108 -3.28 21.79 8.37
N ILE A 109 -3.85 20.62 8.09
CA ILE A 109 -3.83 20.00 6.76
C ILE A 109 -4.74 20.77 5.80
N ASP A 110 -5.94 21.16 6.25
CA ASP A 110 -6.86 21.98 5.46
C ASP A 110 -6.27 23.35 5.08
N GLU A 111 -5.52 23.99 5.99
CA GLU A 111 -4.84 25.28 5.74
C GLU A 111 -3.71 25.16 4.69
N ILE A 112 -2.97 24.04 4.71
CA ILE A 112 -1.90 23.77 3.73
C ILE A 112 -2.50 23.55 2.33
N ILE A 113 -3.63 22.84 2.22
CA ILE A 113 -4.31 22.58 0.95
C ILE A 113 -4.83 23.89 0.32
N GLU A 114 -5.40 24.79 1.12
CA GLU A 114 -5.92 26.08 0.64
C GLU A 114 -4.79 27.00 0.13
N GLN A 115 -3.60 26.95 0.74
CA GLN A 115 -2.42 27.71 0.31
C GLN A 115 -1.83 27.26 -1.04
N VAL A 116 -1.86 25.95 -1.31
CA VAL A 116 -1.33 25.40 -2.57
C VAL A 116 -2.26 25.70 -3.74
N LEU A 117 -3.58 25.67 -3.51
CA LEU A 117 -4.58 25.93 -4.56
C LEU A 117 -4.69 27.41 -4.99
N HIS A 118 -4.30 28.36 -4.14
CA HIS A 118 -4.41 29.79 -4.46
C HIS A 118 -3.17 30.39 -5.16
N LYS A 119 -2.12 29.58 -5.39
CA LYS A 119 -0.87 30.00 -6.06
C LYS A 119 -0.72 29.50 -7.51
N GLY A 120 -1.71 28.77 -8.04
CA GLY A 120 -1.81 28.43 -9.47
C GLY A 120 -2.81 29.33 -10.19
#